data_AF-A0A529NT53-F1
#
_entry.id   AF-A0A529NT53-F1
#
_cell.length_a   1.000
_cell.length_b   1.000
_cell.length_c   1.000
_cell.angle_alpha   90.00
_cell.angle_beta   90.00
_cell.angle_gamma   90.00
#
_symmetry.space_group_name_H-M   'P 1'
#
loop_
_entity.id
_entity.type
_entity.pdbx_description
1 polymer ?
#
loop_
_entity_poly.entity_id
_entity_poly.type
_entity_poly.pdbx_seq_one_letter_code
_entity_poly.pdbx_strand_id
1 'polypeptide(L)' 'MDLKEVMAINMRRLRHEQDLTQEELAARADLSMRYVGSIERARVSASVSVLG' A
#
# COMPACT_ATOMS: atom_id res chain seq x y z
N MET A 1 -8.39 -13.48 8.74
CA MET A 1 -7.52 -12.40 8.30
C MET A 1 -7.55 -11.31 9.33
N ASP A 2 -6.40 -10.79 9.73
CA ASP A 2 -6.34 -9.59 10.55
C ASP A 2 -6.51 -8.32 9.68
N LEU A 3 -6.67 -7.16 10.32
CA LEU A 3 -6.87 -5.89 9.60
C LEU A 3 -5.68 -5.53 8.69
N LYS A 4 -4.47 -5.93 9.07
CA LYS A 4 -3.25 -5.65 8.31
C LYS A 4 -3.22 -6.43 7.00
N GLU A 5 -3.64 -7.69 7.03
CA GLU A 5 -3.79 -8.53 5.82
C GLU A 5 -4.90 -7.99 4.90
N VAL A 6 -6.05 -7.61 5.47
CA VAL A 6 -7.15 -7.01 4.69
C VAL A 6 -6.69 -5.73 3.98
N MET A 7 -5.96 -4.86 4.69
CA MET A 7 -5.42 -3.63 4.11
C MET A 7 -4.40 -3.92 3.00
N ALA A 8 -3.48 -4.87 3.22
CA ALA A 8 -2.47 -5.26 2.23
C ALA A 8 -3.11 -5.75 0.92
N ILE A 9 -4.13 -6.61 1.03
CA ILE A 9 -4.87 -7.15 -0.12
C ILE A 9 -5.59 -6.03 -0.87
N ASN A 10 -6.30 -5.17 -0.15
CA ASN A 10 -7.08 -4.09 -0.77
C ASN A 10 -6.18 -3.05 -1.44
N MET A 11 -5.07 -2.66 -0.81
CA MET A 11 -4.11 -1.73 -1.39
C MET A 11 -3.53 -2.28 -2.70
N ARG A 12 -3.08 -3.55 -2.70
CA ARG A 12 -2.55 -4.19 -3.90
C ARG A 12 -3.60 -4.30 -5.00
N ARG A 13 -4.83 -4.69 -4.66
CA ARG A 13 -5.95 -4.78 -5.61
C ARG A 13 -6.24 -3.43 -6.26
N LEU A 14 -6.46 -2.38 -5.46
CA LEU A 14 -6.75 -1.04 -5.96
C LEU A 14 -5.60 -0.45 -6.78
N ARG A 15 -4.34 -0.75 -6.43
CA ARG A 15 -3.18 -0.34 -7.22
C ARG A 15 -3.21 -0.95 -8.62
N HIS A 16 -3.49 -2.25 -8.72
CA HIS A 16 -3.59 -2.95 -10.00
C HIS A 16 -4.82 -2.51 -10.81
N GLU A 17 -5.96 -2.25 -10.17
CA GLU A 17 -7.16 -1.71 -10.85
C GLU A 17 -6.92 -0.33 -11.47
N GLN A 18 -5.90 0.39 -11.01
CA GLN A 18 -5.48 1.69 -11.54
C GLN A 18 -4.27 1.59 -12.49
N ASP A 19 -3.84 0.38 -12.85
CA ASP A 19 -2.65 0.12 -13.67
C ASP A 19 -1.36 0.78 -13.15
N LEU A 20 -1.21 0.88 -11.83
CA LEU A 20 -0.04 1.49 -11.21
C LEU A 20 0.99 0.46 -10.80
N THR A 21 2.26 0.79 -10.97
CA THR A 21 3.37 0.14 -10.29
C THR A 21 3.45 0.59 -8.82
N GLN A 22 4.17 -0.16 -7.98
CA GLN A 22 4.42 0.27 -6.59
C GLN A 22 5.20 1.59 -6.53
N GLU A 23 6.07 1.85 -7.51
CA GLU A 23 6.84 3.08 -7.62
C GLU A 23 5.94 4.28 -7.93
N GLU A 24 5.02 4.15 -8.89
CA GLU A 24 4.07 5.21 -9.22
C GLU A 24 3.10 5.50 -8.08
N LEU A 25 2.59 4.47 -7.40
CA LEU A 25 1.75 4.67 -6.21
C LEU A 25 2.53 5.37 -5.10
N ALA A 26 3.77 4.97 -4.87
CA ALA A 26 4.62 5.58 -3.85
C ALA A 26 4.91 7.05 -4.17
N ALA A 27 5.25 7.36 -5.42
CA ALA A 27 5.48 8.74 -5.87
C ALA A 27 4.24 9.63 -5.72
N ARG A 28 3.05 9.11 -6.05
CA ARG A 28 1.78 9.85 -5.89
C ARG A 28 1.40 10.11 -4.43
N ALA A 29 1.82 9.23 -3.53
CA ALA A 29 1.53 9.31 -2.10
C ALA A 29 2.65 9.97 -1.27
N ASP A 30 3.74 10.44 -1.91
CA ASP A 30 4.96 10.91 -1.24
C ASP A 30 5.52 9.89 -0.23
N LEU A 31 5.50 8.62 -0.62
CA LEU A 31 6.01 7.50 0.17
C LEU A 31 7.22 6.86 -0.52
N SER A 32 8.01 6.13 0.26
CA SER A 32 9.00 5.23 -0.35
C SER A 32 8.31 4.00 -0.97
N MET A 33 8.76 3.59 -2.15
CA MET A 33 8.34 2.32 -2.77
C MET A 33 8.54 1.13 -1.82
N ARG A 34 9.62 1.13 -1.02
CA ARG A 34 9.90 0.09 -0.02
C ARG A 34 8.80 0.01 1.04
N TYR A 35 8.28 1.15 1.50
CA TYR A 35 7.19 1.19 2.47
C TYR A 35 5.88 0.69 1.88
N VAL A 36 5.53 1.17 0.67
CA VAL A 36 4.37 0.68 -0.10
C VAL A 36 4.41 -0.84 -0.28
N GLY A 37 5.54 -1.38 -0.76
CA GLY A 37 5.69 -2.83 -0.89
C GLY A 37 5.66 -3.58 0.44
N SER A 38 6.05 -2.94 1.54
CA SER A 38 5.97 -3.55 2.88
C SER A 38 4.53 -3.61 3.39
N ILE A 39 3.68 -2.64 3.04
CA ILE A 39 2.24 -2.68 3.33
C ILE A 39 1.59 -3.79 2.49
N GLU A 40 1.82 -3.83 1.17
CA GLU A 40 1.20 -4.84 0.28
C GLU A 40 1.59 -6.29 0.61
N ARG A 41 2.70 -6.49 1.34
CA ARG A 41 3.14 -7.80 1.85
C ARG A 41 2.76 -8.06 3.30
N ALA A 42 1.90 -7.22 3.90
CA ALA A 42 1.52 -7.27 5.30
C ALA A 42 2.72 -7.33 6.27
N ARG A 43 3.87 -6.74 5.90
CA ARG A 43 5.07 -6.67 6.77
C ARG A 43 4.96 -5.54 7.78
N VAL A 44 4.35 -4.42 7.40
CA VAL A 44 4.08 -3.26 8.27
C VAL A 44 2.61 -2.87 8.21
N SER A 45 2.15 -2.13 9.22
CA SER A 45 0.84 -1.48 9.18
C SER A 45 1.00 -0.06 8.63
N ALA A 46 0.07 0.38 7.80
CA ALA A 46 -0.06 1.79 7.44
C ALA A 46 -0.55 2.59 8.65
N SER A 47 0.01 3.77 8.91
CA SER A 47 -0.56 4.68 9.90
C SER A 47 -1.79 5.38 9.32
N VAL A 48 -2.69 5.84 10.18
CA VAL A 48 -3.88 6.60 9.73
C VAL A 48 -3.46 7.89 9.02
N SER A 49 -2.38 8.54 9.44
CA SER A 49 -1.83 9.74 8.78
C SER A 49 -1.36 9.50 7.35
N VAL A 50 -1.05 8.26 6.97
CA VAL A 50 -0.66 7.90 5.60
C VAL A 50 -1.89 7.66 4.71
N LEU A 51 -3.06 7.40 5.31
CA LEU A 51 -4.29 7.03 4.60
C LEU A 51 -5.27 8.19 4.41
N GLY A 52 -5.11 9.26 5.19
CA GLY A 52 -5.93 10.48 5.11
C GLY A 52 -5.17 11.60 4.42
#